data_AF-A0A4Q4WI48-F1
#
_entry.id   AF-A0A4Q4WI48-F1
#
_cell.length_a   1.000
_cell.length_b   1.000
_cell.length_c   1.000
_cell.angle_alpha   90.00
_cell.angle_beta   90.00
_cell.angle_gamma   90.00
#
_symmetry.space_group_name_H-M   'P 1'
#
loop_
_entity.id
_entity.type
_entity.pdbx_description
1 polymer ?
#
loop_
_entity_poly.entity_id
_entity_poly.type
_entity_poly.pdbx_seq_one_letter_code
_entity_poly.pdbx_strand_id
1 'polypeptide(L)'
;MARITAKQILAADDASEFSGADMSTKLKLMGVDVASLGDAQGVTPGSRSVQFTDERKQIYKKLVVSEDGKYLLGGVLVGDAAEYGTLLQMMLNRIELPEAPEFLILPQADGNARPALGVDALPDSAQICSCNDVSKGALCQAV
;
A
#
# COMPACT_ATOMS: atom_id res chain seq x y z
N MET A 1 10.30 9.22 -12.37
CA MET A 1 10.58 10.53 -13.01
C MET A 1 12.04 10.67 -13.45
N ALA A 2 13.02 10.80 -12.54
CA ALA A 2 14.42 11.08 -12.90
C ALA A 2 15.03 10.12 -13.94
N ARG A 3 14.76 8.81 -13.85
CA ARG A 3 15.21 7.80 -14.81
C ARG A 3 14.65 8.01 -16.22
N ILE A 4 13.36 8.37 -16.33
CA ILE A 4 12.70 8.67 -17.61
C ILE A 4 13.29 9.95 -18.21
N THR A 5 13.46 10.99 -17.38
CA THR A 5 14.10 12.23 -17.81
C THR A 5 15.52 12.00 -18.32
N ALA A 6 16.32 11.17 -17.64
CA ALA A 6 17.67 10.83 -18.09
C ALA A 6 17.67 10.12 -19.45
N LYS A 7 16.74 9.17 -19.69
CA LYS A 7 16.61 8.48 -20.98
C LYS A 7 16.24 9.43 -22.12
N GLN A 8 15.29 10.35 -21.87
CA GLN A 8 14.86 11.35 -22.84
C GLN A 8 16.00 12.34 -23.18
N ILE A 9 16.75 12.81 -22.18
CA ILE A 9 17.91 13.70 -22.38
C ILE A 9 18.99 13.02 -23.22
N LEU A 10 19.23 11.73 -23.00
CA LEU A 10 20.22 10.96 -23.73
C LEU A 10 19.75 10.53 -25.14
N ALA A 11 18.54 10.89 -25.56
CA ALA A 11 17.88 10.40 -26.78
C ALA A 11 17.96 8.87 -26.93
N ALA A 12 18.03 8.17 -25.79
CA ALA A 12 18.18 6.72 -25.75
C ALA A 12 16.85 6.01 -26.03
N ASP A 13 15.73 6.70 -25.77
CA ASP A 13 14.37 6.20 -25.97
C ASP A 13 13.36 7.37 -25.91
N ASP A 14 12.98 7.91 -27.06
CA ASP A 14 12.02 9.02 -27.17
C ASP A 14 10.57 8.60 -26.86
N ALA A 15 10.29 7.30 -26.76
CA ALA A 15 8.97 6.77 -26.41
C ALA A 15 8.80 6.52 -24.90
N SER A 16 9.85 6.70 -24.10
CA SER A 16 9.79 6.53 -22.64
C SER A 16 8.92 7.62 -22.00
N GLU A 17 7.72 7.27 -21.55
CA GLU A 17 6.80 8.16 -20.81
C GLU A 17 6.78 7.85 -19.31
N PHE A 18 6.60 8.88 -18.48
CA PHE A 18 6.43 8.69 -17.03
C PHE A 18 4.95 8.46 -16.71
N SER A 19 4.58 7.22 -16.43
CA SER A 19 3.21 6.80 -16.12
C SER A 19 2.79 7.01 -14.65
N GLY A 20 3.50 7.87 -13.91
CA GLY A 20 3.29 8.08 -12.48
C GLY A 20 4.24 7.27 -11.59
N ALA A 21 4.24 7.60 -10.30
CA ALA A 21 4.95 6.88 -9.26
C ALA A 21 3.97 6.45 -8.17
N ASP A 22 4.36 5.45 -7.38
CA ASP A 22 3.63 5.12 -6.17
C ASP A 22 3.63 6.35 -5.23
N MET A 23 2.45 6.87 -4.95
CA MET A 23 2.24 8.01 -4.06
C MET A 23 2.08 7.57 -2.58
N SER A 24 2.31 6.29 -2.28
CA SER A 24 2.31 5.80 -0.92
C SER A 24 3.48 6.38 -0.11
N THR A 25 3.21 6.68 1.15
CA THR A 25 4.21 7.20 2.08
C THR A 25 4.01 6.58 3.45
N LYS A 26 5.13 6.27 4.13
CA LYS A 26 5.15 5.92 5.55
C LYS A 26 6.21 6.77 6.24
N LEU A 27 5.78 7.54 7.22
CA LEU A 27 6.57 8.55 7.91
C LEU A 27 6.46 8.35 9.43
N LYS A 28 7.54 8.65 10.14
CA LYS A 28 7.51 8.83 11.60
C LYS A 28 7.54 10.32 11.90
N LEU A 29 6.43 10.85 12.39
CA LEU A 29 6.31 12.26 12.74
C LEU A 29 6.13 12.38 14.25
N MET A 30 7.09 13.01 14.94
CA MET A 30 7.02 13.23 16.40
C MET A 30 6.74 11.95 17.21
N GLY A 31 7.29 10.81 16.77
CA GLY A 31 7.07 9.51 17.41
C GLY A 31 5.76 8.81 17.04
N VAL A 32 4.96 9.40 16.16
CA VAL A 32 3.72 8.82 15.62
C VAL A 32 3.99 8.24 14.24
N ASP A 33 3.58 6.97 14.04
CA ASP A 33 3.58 6.35 12.72
C ASP A 33 2.39 6.87 11.90
N VAL A 34 2.68 7.41 10.72
CA VAL A 34 1.69 7.90 9.76
C VAL A 34 1.95 7.27 8.42
N ALA A 35 0.92 6.73 7.78
CA ALA A 35 1.01 6.22 6.44
C ALA A 35 -0.21 6.60 5.59
N SER A 36 0.03 6.79 4.31
CA SER A 36 -1.00 7.01 3.29
C SER A 36 -0.69 6.13 2.07
N LEU A 37 -1.72 5.61 1.43
CA LEU A 37 -1.60 4.84 0.19
C LEU A 37 -2.71 5.23 -0.79
N GLY A 38 -2.37 5.26 -2.08
CA GLY A 38 -3.31 5.43 -3.19
C GLY A 38 -4.31 6.58 -3.03
N ASP A 39 -5.56 6.31 -3.40
CA ASP A 39 -6.71 7.21 -3.25
C ASP A 39 -7.21 7.22 -1.79
N ALA A 40 -6.42 7.77 -0.89
CA ALA A 40 -6.73 7.87 0.53
C ALA A 40 -7.99 8.70 0.82
N GLN A 41 -8.33 9.64 -0.06
CA GLN A 41 -9.46 10.54 0.09
C GLN A 41 -10.77 9.91 -0.41
N GLY A 42 -10.72 8.93 -1.31
CA GLY A 42 -11.92 8.33 -1.91
C GLY A 42 -12.49 9.20 -3.03
N VAL A 43 -11.60 9.77 -3.85
CA VAL A 43 -11.95 10.56 -5.03
C VAL A 43 -12.58 9.68 -6.12
N THR A 44 -12.21 8.40 -6.17
CA THR A 44 -12.74 7.41 -7.10
C THR A 44 -14.26 7.30 -6.93
N PRO A 45 -15.06 7.57 -7.98
CA PRO A 45 -16.51 7.45 -7.92
C PRO A 45 -16.96 6.05 -7.51
N GLY A 46 -17.98 5.95 -6.67
CA GLY A 46 -18.50 4.67 -6.17
C GLY A 46 -17.63 3.99 -5.11
N SER A 47 -16.45 4.55 -4.78
CA SER A 47 -15.61 4.02 -3.71
C SER A 47 -16.31 4.06 -2.36
N ARG A 48 -15.94 3.10 -1.50
CA ARG A 48 -16.48 2.97 -0.15
C ARG A 48 -15.35 3.10 0.86
N SER A 49 -15.64 3.63 2.04
CA SER A 49 -14.65 3.79 3.09
C SER A 49 -14.99 2.97 4.32
N VAL A 50 -13.98 2.30 4.88
CA VAL A 50 -14.04 1.62 6.17
C VAL A 50 -13.09 2.33 7.12
N GLN A 51 -13.54 2.68 8.32
CA GLN A 51 -12.74 3.46 9.27
C GLN A 51 -12.81 2.91 10.69
N PHE A 52 -11.69 3.03 11.40
CA PHE A 52 -11.53 2.68 12.80
C PHE A 52 -10.82 3.82 13.52
N THR A 53 -11.35 4.21 14.68
CA THR A 53 -10.79 5.27 15.52
C THR A 53 -10.78 4.80 16.97
N ASP A 54 -9.64 4.96 17.65
CA ASP A 54 -9.47 4.78 19.08
C ASP A 54 -8.82 6.03 19.67
N GLU A 55 -9.63 6.88 20.31
CA GLU A 55 -9.17 8.14 20.90
C GLU A 55 -8.27 7.92 22.12
N ARG A 56 -8.41 6.81 22.85
CA ARG A 56 -7.55 6.55 24.02
C ARG A 56 -6.14 6.20 23.59
N LYS A 57 -6.02 5.46 22.48
CA LYS A 57 -4.72 5.08 21.90
C LYS A 57 -4.22 6.06 20.85
N GLN A 58 -5.00 7.09 20.52
CA GLN A 58 -4.69 8.07 19.46
C GLN A 58 -4.46 7.39 18.09
N ILE A 59 -5.28 6.40 17.76
CA ILE A 59 -5.21 5.64 16.52
C ILE A 59 -6.35 6.03 15.60
N TYR A 60 -6.04 6.26 14.32
CA TYR A 60 -7.01 6.42 13.25
C TYR A 60 -6.56 5.61 12.04
N LYS A 61 -7.48 4.79 11.50
CA LYS A 61 -7.24 3.97 10.32
C LYS A 61 -8.44 4.11 9.37
N LYS A 62 -8.18 4.32 8.09
CA LYS A 62 -9.18 4.38 7.02
C LYS A 62 -8.69 3.56 5.83
N LEU A 63 -9.55 2.72 5.29
CA LEU A 63 -9.38 2.09 3.99
C LEU A 63 -10.40 2.69 3.01
N VAL A 64 -9.99 2.82 1.76
CA VAL A 64 -10.85 3.15 0.62
C VAL A 64 -10.84 1.94 -0.31
N VAL A 65 -12.01 1.36 -0.53
CA VAL A 65 -12.20 0.16 -1.35
C VAL A 65 -13.03 0.48 -2.59
N SER A 66 -12.90 -0.35 -3.61
CA SER A 66 -13.69 -0.28 -4.83
C SER A 66 -15.19 -0.45 -4.55
N GLU A 67 -16.03 -0.06 -5.52
CA GLU A 67 -17.49 -0.14 -5.40
C GLU A 67 -17.99 -1.56 -5.10
N ASP A 68 -17.33 -2.57 -5.66
CA ASP A 68 -17.59 -4.00 -5.44
C ASP A 68 -16.96 -4.55 -4.13
N GLY A 69 -16.17 -3.73 -3.42
CA GLY A 69 -15.49 -4.10 -2.18
C GLY A 69 -14.27 -5.01 -2.35
N LYS A 70 -13.90 -5.36 -3.59
CA LYS A 70 -12.87 -6.37 -3.84
C LYS A 70 -11.45 -5.84 -3.82
N TYR A 71 -11.22 -4.56 -4.09
CA TYR A 71 -9.87 -4.02 -4.25
C TYR A 71 -9.65 -2.82 -3.36
N LEU A 72 -8.43 -2.74 -2.81
CA LEU A 72 -7.98 -1.57 -2.07
C LEU A 72 -7.56 -0.47 -3.04
N LEU A 73 -8.20 0.69 -2.95
CA LEU A 73 -7.87 1.88 -3.75
C LEU A 73 -6.93 2.82 -3.01
N GLY A 74 -7.02 2.86 -1.68
CA GLY A 74 -6.21 3.74 -0.86
C GLY A 74 -6.49 3.60 0.63
N GLY A 75 -5.87 4.44 1.44
CA GLY A 75 -6.05 4.42 2.88
C GLY A 75 -5.11 5.35 3.64
N VAL A 76 -5.44 5.58 4.91
CA VAL A 76 -4.70 6.41 5.86
C VAL A 76 -4.56 5.65 7.17
N LEU A 77 -3.35 5.60 7.72
CA LEU A 77 -3.05 5.02 9.04
C LEU A 77 -2.33 6.07 9.87
N VAL A 78 -2.79 6.31 11.10
CA VAL A 78 -2.22 7.28 12.05
C VAL A 78 -2.17 6.64 13.42
N GLY A 79 -1.06 6.84 14.15
CA GLY A 79 -0.84 6.25 15.47
C GLY A 79 -0.18 4.89 15.37
N ASP A 80 -0.76 4.00 14.56
CA ASP A 80 -0.26 2.66 14.28
C ASP A 80 -0.37 2.37 12.78
N ALA A 81 0.77 2.11 12.13
CA ALA A 81 0.87 1.76 10.72
C ALA A 81 1.56 0.40 10.50
N ALA A 82 1.35 -0.56 11.41
CA ALA A 82 1.87 -1.91 11.28
C ALA A 82 1.42 -2.60 9.98
N GLU A 83 0.17 -2.38 9.56
CA GLU A 83 -0.43 -3.04 8.38
C GLU A 83 -0.05 -2.39 7.05
N TYR A 84 0.67 -1.27 7.06
CA TYR A 84 1.01 -0.53 5.85
C TYR A 84 1.63 -1.41 4.76
N GLY A 85 2.59 -2.27 5.11
CA GLY A 85 3.28 -3.11 4.13
C GLY A 85 2.33 -4.07 3.41
N THR A 86 1.45 -4.73 4.16
CA THR A 86 0.44 -5.65 3.60
C THR A 86 -0.56 -4.90 2.73
N LEU A 87 -1.10 -3.78 3.22
CA LEU A 87 -2.07 -2.96 2.48
C LEU A 87 -1.47 -2.38 1.20
N LEU A 88 -0.22 -1.94 1.26
CA LEU A 88 0.50 -1.44 0.09
C LEU A 88 0.60 -2.51 -0.99
N GLN A 89 0.99 -3.74 -0.63
CA GLN A 89 1.10 -4.83 -1.59
C GLN A 89 -0.25 -5.27 -2.15
N MET A 90 -1.31 -5.27 -1.33
CA MET A 90 -2.67 -5.55 -1.80
C MET A 90 -3.11 -4.54 -2.87
N MET A 91 -2.82 -3.25 -2.66
CA MET A 91 -3.13 -2.18 -3.61
C MET A 91 -2.27 -2.28 -4.88
N LEU A 92 -0.94 -2.34 -4.75
CA LEU A 92 -0.01 -2.33 -5.89
C LEU A 92 -0.17 -3.54 -6.81
N ASN A 93 -0.40 -4.72 -6.23
CA ASN A 93 -0.56 -5.96 -7.00
C ASN A 93 -2.03 -6.31 -7.28
N ARG A 94 -2.96 -5.41 -6.93
CA ARG A 94 -4.40 -5.56 -7.17
C ARG A 94 -4.94 -6.91 -6.65
N ILE A 95 -4.57 -7.26 -5.43
CA ILE A 95 -4.96 -8.50 -4.76
C ILE A 95 -6.39 -8.34 -4.24
N GLU A 96 -7.24 -9.35 -4.44
CA GLU A 96 -8.60 -9.35 -3.89
C GLU A 96 -8.55 -9.30 -2.35
N LEU A 97 -9.35 -8.40 -1.78
CA LEU A 97 -9.53 -8.25 -0.35
C LEU A 97 -10.32 -9.43 0.22
N PRO A 98 -10.12 -9.76 1.51
CA PRO A 98 -10.98 -10.71 2.21
C PRO A 98 -12.43 -10.20 2.25
N GLU A 99 -13.37 -11.12 2.42
CA GLU A 99 -14.82 -10.83 2.45
C GLU A 99 -15.19 -9.73 3.46
N ALA A 100 -14.46 -9.66 4.58
CA ALA A 100 -14.60 -8.63 5.60
C ALA A 100 -13.31 -7.78 5.71
N PRO A 101 -13.15 -6.73 4.87
CA PRO A 101 -11.94 -5.91 4.81
C PRO A 101 -11.71 -5.07 6.08
N GLU A 102 -12.72 -4.85 6.92
CA GLU A 102 -12.59 -4.14 8.19
C GLU A 102 -11.58 -4.79 9.14
N PHE A 103 -11.45 -6.12 9.11
CA PHE A 103 -10.52 -6.85 9.97
C PHE A 103 -9.05 -6.58 9.61
N LEU A 104 -8.78 -5.96 8.46
CA LEU A 104 -7.43 -5.53 8.10
C LEU A 104 -6.96 -4.32 8.91
N ILE A 105 -7.86 -3.53 9.49
CA ILE A 105 -7.51 -2.34 10.29
C ILE A 105 -7.96 -2.42 11.75
N LEU A 106 -8.84 -3.35 12.10
CA LEU A 106 -9.30 -3.52 13.46
C LEU A 106 -8.18 -4.05 14.40
N PRO A 107 -8.18 -3.65 15.68
CA PRO A 107 -7.30 -4.24 16.67
C PRO A 107 -7.58 -5.74 16.81
N GLN A 108 -6.55 -6.53 17.05
CA GLN A 108 -6.72 -7.97 17.27
C GLN A 108 -7.42 -8.20 18.61
N ALA A 109 -8.43 -9.07 18.61
CA ALA A 109 -8.86 -9.76 19.82
C ALA A 109 -7.95 -10.97 20.06
N ASP A 110 -7.70 -11.32 21.31
CA ASP A 110 -6.82 -12.43 21.68
C ASP A 110 -7.24 -13.72 20.95
N GLY A 111 -6.30 -14.31 20.20
CA GLY A 111 -6.46 -15.60 19.53
C GLY A 111 -6.77 -15.57 18.03
N ASN A 112 -7.10 -14.41 17.44
CA ASN A 112 -7.30 -14.32 15.99
C ASN A 112 -6.08 -13.68 15.30
N ALA A 113 -5.36 -14.48 14.50
CA ALA A 113 -4.29 -13.96 13.66
C ALA A 113 -4.88 -12.98 12.63
N ARG A 114 -4.25 -11.80 12.49
CA ARG A 114 -4.63 -10.86 11.41
C ARG A 114 -4.49 -11.57 10.07
N PRO A 115 -5.42 -11.38 9.11
CA PRO A 115 -5.21 -11.79 7.74
C PRO A 115 -3.99 -11.04 7.20
N ALA A 116 -2.84 -11.73 7.17
CA ALA A 116 -1.61 -11.21 6.62
C ALA A 116 -1.39 -11.88 5.27
N LEU A 117 -1.04 -11.08 4.27
CA LEU A 117 -0.63 -11.60 2.99
C LEU A 117 0.69 -12.36 3.18
N GLY A 118 0.67 -13.68 2.95
CA GLY A 118 1.91 -14.46 2.96
C GLY A 118 2.85 -13.99 1.85
N VAL A 119 4.15 -14.03 2.11
CA VAL A 119 5.18 -13.65 1.10
C VAL A 119 5.05 -14.46 -0.20
N ASP A 120 4.51 -15.67 -0.11
CA ASP A 120 4.26 -16.55 -1.27
C ASP A 120 3.17 -16.02 -2.20
N ALA A 121 2.22 -15.24 -1.69
CA ALA A 121 1.14 -14.65 -2.49
C ALA A 121 1.60 -13.45 -3.33
N LEU A 122 2.83 -12.95 -3.11
CA LEU A 122 3.39 -11.86 -3.89
C LEU A 122 3.96 -12.38 -5.23
N PRO A 123 3.70 -11.70 -6.36
CA PRO A 123 4.38 -12.01 -7.62
C PRO A 123 5.88 -11.67 -7.55
N ASP A 124 6.71 -12.26 -8.39
CA ASP A 124 8.15 -11.98 -8.43
C ASP A 124 8.48 -10.52 -8.80
N SER A 125 7.56 -9.88 -9.53
CA SER A 125 7.63 -8.44 -9.85
C SER A 125 7.25 -7.53 -8.68
N ALA A 126 6.76 -8.07 -7.56
CA ALA A 126 6.34 -7.26 -6.42
C ALA A 126 7.52 -6.47 -5.87
N GLN A 127 7.35 -5.15 -5.78
CA GLN A 127 8.39 -4.26 -5.27
C GLN A 127 8.48 -4.36 -3.74
N ILE A 128 9.65 -4.75 -3.24
CA ILE A 128 9.91 -4.88 -1.79
C ILE A 128 10.62 -3.64 -1.25
N CYS A 129 11.59 -3.10 -1.99
CA CYS A 129 12.25 -1.85 -1.64
C CYS A 129 12.19 -0.86 -2.81
N SER A 130 11.30 0.14 -2.70
CA SER A 130 11.14 1.19 -3.72
C SER A 130 12.41 2.05 -3.88
N CYS A 131 13.11 2.35 -2.79
CA CYS A 131 14.32 3.19 -2.82
C CYS A 131 15.48 2.55 -3.59
N ASN A 132 15.62 1.23 -3.51
CA ASN A 132 16.71 0.49 -4.15
C ASN A 132 16.26 -0.28 -5.39
N ASP A 133 14.99 -0.14 -5.78
CA ASP A 133 14.39 -0.84 -6.92
C ASP A 133 14.52 -2.38 -6.85
N VAL A 134 14.27 -2.93 -5.66
CA VAL A 134 14.44 -4.38 -5.39
C VAL A 134 13.07 -5.06 -5.33
N SER A 135 12.86 -6.01 -6.24
CA SER A 135 11.68 -6.87 -6.28
C SER A 135 11.87 -8.17 -5.48
N LYS A 136 10.77 -8.88 -5.23
CA LYS A 136 10.79 -10.23 -4.63
C LYS A 136 11.69 -11.17 -5.44
N GLY A 137 11.52 -11.20 -6.77
CA GLY A 137 12.31 -12.05 -7.66
C GLY A 137 13.81 -11.75 -7.59
N ALA A 138 14.20 -10.47 -7.49
CA ALA A 138 15.59 -10.08 -7.35
C ALA A 138 16.22 -10.61 -6.04
N LEU A 139 15.45 -10.63 -4.94
CA LEU A 139 15.90 -11.22 -3.68
C LEU A 139 16.03 -12.74 -3.78
N CYS A 140 15.04 -13.41 -4.38
CA CYS A 140 15.06 -14.86 -4.52
C CYS A 140 16.20 -15.37 -5.42
N GLN A 141 16.61 -14.60 -6.42
CA GLN A 141 17.74 -14.95 -7.31
C GLN A 141 19.12 -14.72 -6.69
N ALA A 142 19.20 -13.94 -5.61
CA ALA A 142 20.47 -13.59 -4.95
C ALA A 142 20.91 -14.62 -3.89
N VAL A 143 20.05 -15.61 -3.59
CA VAL A 143 20.29 -16.69 -2.61
C VAL A 143 20.47 -18.01 -3.35
#